data_AF-A0A7S1X9X1-F1
#
_entry.id   AF-A0A7S1X9X1-F1
#
_cell.length_a   1.000
_cell.length_b   1.000
_cell.length_c   1.000
_cell.angle_alpha   90.00
_cell.angle_beta   90.00
_cell.angle_gamma   90.00
#
_symmetry.space_group_name_H-M   'P 1'
#
loop_
_entity.id
_entity.type
_entity.pdbx_description
1 polymer ?
#
loop_
_entity_poly.entity_id
_entity_poly.type
_entity_poly.pdbx_seq_one_letter_code
_entity_poly.pdbx_strand_id
1 'polypeptide(L)'
;RTETSAHQPVKNTAEVSAAQYPRASHGSVLPSTTSFPASVTSPKSTPVAFCGLPHSLHTNHFVLLSTTVHVMAVPANATASTTTGKLASGSRNSGFASRQQRRASLRLTLKPRQHAQPRAARPSTVVAAISAEKAAANGVASGKLELSELTAIGPMDGRYGGKVSGLRATASEFGLIKARATVEIRWLQMLSELPEVEEVPPFSDATNAFLDDLANNWSVEDAQAVKDVERTTNHDVKAVEYVLKDKFAANEELSKVLEFTHFACTSEDINNLSHALQLREAVTGEVLPMMEQIITELAAMAKEFADVPMLSRTHGQTASPTTMGKELANVAYRLERQRKQVASQEYMGKIAGAVGNWNAHISAYPDVDWRTVGEKFVVGLGLTWNPYVTQIEPHDYIAELFSAVIRFNNILIDFDRDIWGYISLGYFKQRTIAGEVGSSTMPHKVNPIDFENSEGNCGMANAVMEHLANKLPISRWQRDLTDSTVLRNLGVGLAHSLLAYQSTLKGMSKLQINRAALEEDLDGSWEVLAEPIQTVMRRYGVEEPYEKLKAFTRGNTVNRDSMRTFVEGLDGVPEAAKADMLTWTPANYIGNAAEQAATLDKYM
;
A
#
# COMPACT_ATOMS: atom_id res chain seq x y z
N ARG A 1 -31.11 -41.81 51.06
CA ARG A 1 -30.23 -41.12 52.04
C ARG A 1 -29.84 -39.80 51.39
N THR A 2 -30.42 -38.65 51.67
CA THR A 2 -31.45 -38.16 52.61
C THR A 2 -31.66 -36.72 52.08
N GLU A 3 -32.79 -36.42 51.45
CA GLU A 3 -34.00 -35.76 52.04
C GLU A 3 -34.01 -34.25 51.74
N THR A 4 -34.84 -33.76 50.79
CA THR A 4 -36.26 -33.26 50.90
C THR A 4 -36.34 -31.77 51.28
N SER A 5 -37.25 -30.90 50.84
CA SER A 5 -38.49 -30.93 50.01
C SER A 5 -38.86 -29.45 49.71
N ALA A 6 -39.23 -29.06 48.48
CA ALA A 6 -40.60 -28.83 47.98
C ALA A 6 -41.58 -28.04 48.89
N HIS A 7 -42.10 -26.90 48.39
CA HIS A 7 -43.55 -26.68 48.14
C HIS A 7 -43.88 -25.31 47.49
N GLN A 8 -44.65 -25.39 46.40
CA GLN A 8 -45.42 -24.37 45.65
C GLN A 8 -46.77 -24.06 46.37
N PRO A 9 -47.81 -23.42 45.75
CA PRO A 9 -47.98 -22.16 45.00
C PRO A 9 -49.20 -21.33 45.53
N VAL A 10 -49.67 -20.28 44.82
CA VAL A 10 -51.08 -20.07 44.36
C VAL A 10 -51.31 -18.66 43.75
N LYS A 11 -51.69 -18.68 42.47
CA LYS A 11 -52.64 -17.89 41.64
C LYS A 11 -53.26 -16.58 42.17
N ASN A 12 -53.40 -15.57 41.28
CA ASN A 12 -54.61 -15.30 40.43
C ASN A 12 -54.41 -14.01 39.56
N THR A 13 -54.54 -14.09 38.22
CA THR A 13 -55.62 -13.53 37.33
C THR A 13 -55.68 -12.00 37.27
N ALA A 14 -55.85 -11.29 36.14
CA ALA A 14 -56.56 -11.52 34.86
C ALA A 14 -56.05 -10.50 33.80
N GLU A 15 -55.88 -10.87 32.53
CA GLU A 15 -56.75 -10.59 31.35
C GLU A 15 -56.46 -9.26 30.59
N VAL A 16 -56.10 -9.35 29.28
CA VAL A 16 -56.89 -8.95 28.07
C VAL A 16 -56.74 -7.45 27.76
N SER A 17 -56.57 -6.88 26.54
CA SER A 17 -56.42 -7.26 25.14
C SER A 17 -56.30 -5.95 24.33
N ALA A 18 -55.83 -6.04 23.08
CA ALA A 18 -56.18 -5.18 21.94
C ALA A 18 -55.71 -3.69 21.86
N ALA A 19 -54.80 -3.50 20.91
CA ALA A 19 -54.98 -2.76 19.65
C ALA A 19 -55.24 -1.23 19.62
N GLN A 20 -54.66 -0.65 18.56
CA GLN A 20 -55.06 0.56 17.81
C GLN A 20 -54.49 1.93 18.23
N TYR A 21 -53.85 2.55 17.23
CA TYR A 21 -53.52 3.97 17.05
C TYR A 21 -54.69 4.92 17.39
N PRO A 22 -54.39 6.22 17.57
CA PRO A 22 -54.90 7.13 16.54
C PRO A 22 -53.93 8.26 16.11
N ARG A 23 -54.08 8.62 14.82
CA ARG A 23 -53.82 9.95 14.25
C ARG A 23 -54.88 10.96 14.73
N ALA A 24 -54.50 12.23 14.86
CA ALA A 24 -55.27 13.45 14.50
C ALA A 24 -54.49 14.68 15.04
N SER A 25 -53.95 15.62 14.24
CA SER A 25 -54.58 16.66 13.41
C SER A 25 -55.31 17.76 14.19
N HIS A 26 -54.74 18.98 14.18
CA HIS A 26 -55.34 20.33 14.05
C HIS A 26 -54.13 21.29 13.94
N GLY A 27 -53.99 22.24 13.02
CA GLY A 27 -54.96 22.98 12.21
C GLY A 27 -54.81 24.47 12.54
N SER A 28 -54.61 25.31 11.51
CA SER A 28 -54.72 26.79 11.51
C SER A 28 -53.56 27.60 12.14
N VAL A 29 -53.15 28.80 11.71
CA VAL A 29 -53.48 29.72 10.61
C VAL A 29 -52.37 30.81 10.60
N LEU A 30 -51.97 31.29 9.42
CA LEU A 30 -51.16 32.51 9.21
C LEU A 30 -51.98 33.80 9.44
N PRO A 31 -51.33 34.92 9.75
CA PRO A 31 -51.45 36.09 8.85
C PRO A 31 -50.06 36.73 8.59
N SER A 32 -49.61 36.97 7.35
CA SER A 32 -49.94 38.08 6.43
C SER A 32 -49.89 39.46 7.11
N THR A 33 -49.31 40.56 6.62
CA THR A 33 -48.72 41.01 5.34
C THR A 33 -48.47 42.52 5.55
N THR A 34 -47.46 43.11 4.90
CA THR A 34 -47.42 44.46 4.27
C THR A 34 -45.95 44.74 3.88
N SER A 35 -45.55 45.27 2.72
CA SER A 35 -46.22 45.78 1.51
C SER A 35 -45.14 46.18 0.47
N PHE A 36 -45.46 45.91 -0.80
CA PHE A 36 -44.94 46.31 -2.15
C PHE A 36 -44.36 47.75 -2.35
N PRO A 37 -43.94 48.21 -3.57
CA PRO A 37 -44.00 47.62 -4.96
C PRO A 37 -42.67 47.67 -5.78
N ALA A 38 -42.39 46.87 -6.83
CA ALA A 38 -43.02 46.53 -8.14
C ALA A 38 -42.69 47.48 -9.33
N SER A 39 -42.15 46.92 -10.43
CA SER A 39 -42.59 47.11 -11.83
C SER A 39 -41.67 46.31 -12.81
N VAL A 40 -42.16 45.30 -13.55
CA VAL A 40 -42.72 45.32 -14.94
C VAL A 40 -41.57 45.49 -15.97
N THR A 41 -41.26 44.62 -16.95
CA THR A 41 -42.06 43.91 -17.98
C THR A 41 -41.14 42.91 -18.73
N SER A 42 -41.67 41.80 -19.23
CA SER A 42 -41.26 41.12 -20.48
C SER A 42 -42.40 41.36 -21.51
N PRO A 43 -42.36 41.00 -22.83
CA PRO A 43 -41.60 39.89 -23.44
C PRO A 43 -41.22 40.00 -24.96
N LYS A 44 -40.65 38.89 -25.48
CA LYS A 44 -40.75 38.28 -26.84
C LYS A 44 -39.69 38.50 -27.94
N SER A 45 -39.34 37.34 -28.50
CA SER A 45 -39.07 36.95 -29.92
C SER A 45 -37.69 37.19 -30.58
N THR A 46 -37.00 36.04 -30.75
CA THR A 46 -36.10 35.54 -31.82
C THR A 46 -36.48 35.93 -33.28
N PRO A 47 -35.68 35.60 -34.36
CA PRO A 47 -34.30 35.06 -34.48
C PRO A 47 -33.43 35.65 -35.66
N VAL A 48 -32.24 35.06 -35.90
CA VAL A 48 -31.53 34.83 -37.20
C VAL A 48 -30.34 35.75 -37.64
N ALA A 49 -29.16 35.11 -37.70
CA ALA A 49 -28.08 35.10 -38.73
C ALA A 49 -27.04 36.24 -38.97
N PHE A 50 -25.78 35.75 -38.95
CA PHE A 50 -24.67 35.88 -39.92
C PHE A 50 -23.75 37.13 -40.00
N CYS A 51 -22.45 36.78 -39.95
CA CYS A 51 -21.29 37.35 -40.64
C CYS A 51 -20.64 38.67 -40.16
N GLY A 52 -19.32 38.59 -39.87
CA GLY A 52 -18.40 39.72 -40.09
C GLY A 52 -17.25 39.87 -39.08
N LEU A 53 -16.12 39.20 -39.33
CA LEU A 53 -14.78 39.57 -38.84
C LEU A 53 -14.37 40.98 -39.35
N PRO A 54 -13.48 41.73 -38.65
CA PRO A 54 -12.00 41.55 -38.79
C PRO A 54 -11.24 41.64 -37.45
N HIS A 55 -10.31 40.71 -37.15
CA HIS A 55 -8.84 40.84 -37.33
C HIS A 55 -8.17 42.12 -36.76
N SER A 56 -7.49 41.98 -35.62
CA SER A 56 -6.11 42.45 -35.44
C SER A 56 -5.43 41.77 -34.25
N LEU A 57 -4.24 41.22 -34.53
CA LEU A 57 -3.38 40.42 -33.66
C LEU A 57 -2.64 41.27 -32.61
N HIS A 58 -2.51 40.72 -31.39
CA HIS A 58 -1.34 40.97 -30.54
C HIS A 58 -0.87 39.66 -29.92
N THR A 59 0.29 39.19 -30.38
CA THR A 59 1.06 38.05 -29.90
C THR A 59 1.82 38.42 -28.63
N ASN A 60 1.63 37.66 -27.55
CA ASN A 60 2.56 37.62 -26.43
C ASN A 60 3.25 36.25 -26.39
N HIS A 61 4.58 36.27 -26.52
CA HIS A 61 5.48 35.16 -26.28
C HIS A 61 5.47 34.76 -24.80
N PHE A 62 5.33 33.47 -24.51
CA PHE A 62 5.82 32.87 -23.28
C PHE A 62 6.83 31.78 -23.61
N VAL A 63 7.99 31.91 -22.96
CA VAL A 63 9.23 31.19 -23.16
C VAL A 63 9.13 29.80 -22.52
N LEU A 64 9.32 28.75 -23.33
CA LEU A 64 9.56 27.38 -22.86
C LEU A 64 11.02 27.25 -22.44
N LEU A 65 11.26 27.15 -21.12
CA LEU A 65 12.53 26.72 -20.55
C LEU A 65 12.67 25.20 -20.75
N SER A 66 13.40 24.81 -21.79
CA SER A 66 13.86 23.44 -22.02
C SER A 66 15.18 23.24 -21.27
N THR A 67 15.15 22.46 -20.19
CA THR A 67 16.34 22.03 -19.44
C THR A 67 16.95 20.81 -20.15
N THR A 68 17.93 21.07 -21.00
CA THR A 68 18.75 20.02 -21.64
C THR A 68 19.69 19.40 -20.61
N VAL A 69 19.42 18.17 -20.18
CA VAL A 69 20.33 17.36 -19.37
C VAL A 69 21.52 16.93 -20.24
N HIS A 70 22.68 17.56 -20.02
CA HIS A 70 23.95 17.09 -20.57
C HIS A 70 24.46 15.90 -19.75
N VAL A 71 24.50 14.72 -20.37
CA VAL A 71 25.23 13.56 -19.88
C VAL A 71 26.73 13.84 -20.07
N MET A 72 27.42 14.24 -19.00
CA MET A 72 28.89 14.27 -18.98
C MET A 72 29.42 12.93 -18.46
N ALA A 73 30.10 12.22 -19.36
CA ALA A 73 30.93 11.07 -19.06
C ALA A 73 32.14 11.50 -18.21
N VAL A 74 32.37 10.80 -17.10
CA VAL A 74 33.54 10.92 -16.23
C VAL A 74 34.70 10.11 -16.84
N PRO A 75 35.87 10.71 -17.14
CA PRO A 75 37.10 9.96 -17.27
C PRO A 75 37.86 9.97 -15.94
N ALA A 76 38.21 8.78 -15.49
CA ALA A 76 39.26 8.57 -14.51
C ALA A 76 40.59 9.09 -15.07
N ASN A 77 41.31 9.92 -14.31
CA ASN A 77 42.75 9.80 -14.28
C ASN A 77 43.37 10.39 -13.01
N ALA A 78 44.29 9.59 -12.49
CA ALA A 78 45.22 9.87 -11.42
C ALA A 78 46.09 11.09 -11.72
N THR A 79 46.43 11.82 -10.66
CA THR A 79 47.59 12.72 -10.64
C THR A 79 48.59 12.20 -9.62
N ALA A 80 49.83 12.06 -10.07
CA ALA A 80 51.01 11.76 -9.26
C ALA A 80 52.04 12.87 -9.48
N SER A 81 52.74 13.26 -8.41
CA SER A 81 54.01 14.02 -8.37
C SER A 81 54.23 14.35 -6.89
N THR A 82 55.30 14.01 -6.17
CA THR A 82 56.74 13.79 -6.46
C THR A 82 57.31 13.00 -5.26
N THR A 83 58.37 12.18 -5.33
CA THR A 83 59.78 12.63 -5.32
C THR A 83 60.73 11.40 -5.41
N THR A 84 61.77 11.54 -6.25
CA THR A 84 63.11 10.88 -6.25
C THR A 84 63.29 9.35 -6.32
N GLY A 85 64.10 8.90 -7.30
CA GLY A 85 64.94 7.70 -7.14
C GLY A 85 65.42 6.96 -8.39
N LYS A 86 66.47 7.49 -9.05
CA LYS A 86 67.60 6.77 -9.71
C LYS A 86 67.38 5.61 -10.72
N LEU A 87 68.01 5.85 -11.89
CA LEU A 87 68.97 5.00 -12.66
C LEU A 87 68.50 4.05 -13.78
N ALA A 88 69.24 4.20 -14.90
CA ALA A 88 69.57 3.26 -15.98
C ALA A 88 68.43 2.82 -16.91
N SER A 89 68.51 2.69 -18.24
CA SER A 89 69.44 2.94 -19.36
C SER A 89 69.00 1.99 -20.48
N GLY A 90 68.97 2.40 -21.76
CA GLY A 90 68.78 1.47 -22.91
C GLY A 90 67.55 1.80 -23.76
N SER A 91 67.61 2.66 -24.79
CA SER A 91 68.00 2.34 -26.18
C SER A 91 67.24 1.13 -26.76
N ARG A 92 66.60 1.12 -27.93
CA ARG A 92 66.54 1.97 -29.13
C ARG A 92 65.49 1.31 -30.07
N ASN A 93 64.83 2.11 -30.92
CA ASN A 93 64.44 1.83 -32.32
C ASN A 93 63.56 0.60 -32.66
N SER A 94 62.67 0.59 -33.66
CA SER A 94 62.30 1.52 -34.73
C SER A 94 61.19 0.91 -35.60
N GLY A 95 60.48 1.75 -36.37
CA GLY A 95 59.92 1.45 -37.70
C GLY A 95 58.54 0.78 -37.71
N PHE A 96 57.45 1.47 -38.10
CA PHE A 96 57.00 1.77 -39.50
C PHE A 96 56.84 0.50 -40.37
N ALA A 97 55.84 0.31 -41.22
CA ALA A 97 54.53 0.90 -41.49
C ALA A 97 53.91 0.09 -42.67
N SER A 98 52.58 0.14 -42.80
CA SER A 98 51.82 0.03 -44.08
C SER A 98 51.81 -1.34 -44.80
N ARG A 99 50.88 -1.73 -45.68
CA ARG A 99 49.51 -1.36 -46.12
C ARG A 99 49.14 -2.44 -47.15
N GLN A 100 47.85 -2.85 -47.23
CA GLN A 100 47.11 -3.25 -48.46
C GLN A 100 47.61 -4.49 -49.24
N GLN A 101 46.87 -5.28 -50.04
CA GLN A 101 45.45 -5.49 -50.37
C GLN A 101 45.39 -6.76 -51.27
N ARG A 102 44.25 -7.47 -51.22
CA ARG A 102 43.53 -8.18 -52.33
C ARG A 102 44.02 -9.55 -52.89
N ARG A 103 43.03 -10.47 -52.88
CA ARG A 103 42.52 -11.38 -53.96
C ARG A 103 43.49 -12.43 -54.54
N ALA A 104 43.10 -13.62 -54.99
CA ALA A 104 41.90 -14.48 -54.91
C ALA A 104 42.27 -15.83 -55.61
N SER A 105 41.57 -16.91 -55.24
CA SER A 105 41.24 -18.10 -56.07
C SER A 105 42.33 -19.09 -56.50
N LEU A 106 42.22 -20.37 -56.08
CA LEU A 106 41.63 -21.46 -56.89
C LEU A 106 41.59 -22.80 -56.11
N ARG A 107 40.52 -23.58 -56.33
CA ARG A 107 40.24 -24.90 -55.76
C ARG A 107 40.95 -26.02 -56.52
N LEU A 108 41.36 -27.08 -55.80
CA LEU A 108 41.33 -28.46 -56.32
C LEU A 108 41.12 -29.49 -55.19
N THR A 109 40.03 -30.24 -55.34
CA THR A 109 39.65 -31.56 -54.78
C THR A 109 40.79 -32.61 -54.90
N LEU A 110 40.98 -33.69 -54.11
CA LEU A 110 40.12 -34.56 -53.28
C LEU A 110 41.00 -35.55 -52.42
N LYS A 111 40.56 -35.87 -51.18
CA LYS A 111 40.62 -37.17 -50.44
C LYS A 111 41.91 -37.67 -49.72
N PRO A 112 41.80 -38.60 -48.72
CA PRO A 112 42.06 -38.32 -47.29
C PRO A 112 43.16 -39.17 -46.62
N ARG A 113 43.61 -38.80 -45.41
CA ARG A 113 44.41 -39.67 -44.52
C ARG A 113 44.03 -39.52 -43.04
N GLN A 114 43.92 -40.66 -42.37
CA GLN A 114 43.72 -40.89 -40.93
C GLN A 114 44.99 -40.56 -40.11
N HIS A 115 44.83 -40.11 -38.86
CA HIS A 115 45.72 -40.34 -37.70
C HIS A 115 45.00 -39.83 -36.43
N ALA A 116 44.65 -40.70 -35.46
CA ALA A 116 45.41 -41.18 -34.29
C ALA A 116 45.15 -40.36 -32.99
N GLN A 117 44.65 -41.05 -31.96
CA GLN A 117 44.31 -40.56 -30.60
C GLN A 117 45.55 -40.23 -29.74
N PRO A 118 45.42 -39.38 -28.70
CA PRO A 118 46.28 -39.42 -27.52
C PRO A 118 45.57 -39.83 -26.22
N ARG A 119 46.39 -40.39 -25.32
CA ARG A 119 46.10 -41.16 -24.09
C ARG A 119 45.54 -40.35 -22.91
N ALA A 120 44.80 -41.08 -22.06
CA ALA A 120 44.28 -40.68 -20.76
C ALA A 120 45.35 -40.64 -19.64
N ALA A 121 45.23 -39.67 -18.74
CA ALA A 121 45.91 -39.62 -17.44
C ALA A 121 44.90 -39.87 -16.31
N ARG A 122 45.19 -40.81 -15.40
CA ARG A 122 44.36 -41.14 -14.23
C ARG A 122 44.73 -40.26 -13.03
N PRO A 123 43.78 -39.64 -12.31
CA PRO A 123 44.02 -39.13 -10.97
C PRO A 123 43.93 -40.25 -9.92
N SER A 124 44.67 -40.07 -8.83
CA SER A 124 44.88 -41.03 -7.74
C SER A 124 43.64 -41.27 -6.87
N THR A 125 43.44 -42.53 -6.47
CA THR A 125 42.29 -43.11 -5.76
C THR A 125 42.11 -42.68 -4.30
N VAL A 126 42.88 -41.70 -3.79
CA VAL A 126 42.82 -41.27 -2.38
C VAL A 126 42.01 -39.97 -2.20
N VAL A 127 41.88 -39.14 -3.25
CA VAL A 127 41.07 -37.89 -3.20
C VAL A 127 39.58 -38.17 -3.41
N ALA A 128 39.23 -39.26 -4.10
CA ALA A 128 37.84 -39.65 -4.32
C ALA A 128 37.14 -40.19 -3.05
N ALA A 129 37.87 -40.88 -2.16
CA ALA A 129 37.30 -41.44 -0.94
C ALA A 129 36.94 -40.38 0.11
N ILE A 130 37.76 -39.33 0.26
CA ILE A 130 37.53 -38.22 1.21
C ILE A 130 36.37 -37.31 0.72
N SER A 131 36.12 -37.28 -0.59
CA SER A 131 35.01 -36.54 -1.20
C SER A 131 33.67 -37.26 -1.01
N ALA A 132 33.68 -38.60 -1.02
CA ALA A 132 32.47 -39.42 -0.83
C ALA A 132 32.02 -39.47 0.65
N GLU A 133 32.95 -39.51 1.60
CA GLU A 133 32.60 -39.47 3.04
C GLU A 133 32.04 -38.12 3.49
N LYS A 134 32.51 -37.00 2.91
CA LYS A 134 31.92 -35.67 3.19
C LYS A 134 30.55 -35.46 2.55
N ALA A 135 30.25 -36.13 1.44
CA ALA A 135 28.92 -36.11 0.83
C ALA A 135 27.89 -36.89 1.67
N ALA A 136 28.32 -37.91 2.42
CA ALA A 136 27.46 -38.69 3.31
C ALA A 136 27.18 -38.00 4.67
N ALA A 137 28.03 -37.05 5.09
CA ALA A 137 27.86 -36.31 6.34
C ALA A 137 26.92 -35.09 6.25
N ASN A 138 26.63 -34.61 5.04
CA ASN A 138 25.58 -33.61 4.78
C ASN A 138 24.32 -34.32 4.30
N GLY A 139 23.67 -35.05 5.21
CA GLY A 139 22.39 -35.71 4.98
C GLY A 139 21.25 -34.71 4.83
N VAL A 140 21.22 -33.97 3.72
CA VAL A 140 19.95 -33.58 3.10
C VAL A 140 19.78 -34.54 1.94
N ALA A 141 19.03 -35.61 2.18
CA ALA A 141 18.65 -36.55 1.14
C ALA A 141 18.12 -35.74 -0.06
N SER A 142 18.60 -36.06 -1.26
CA SER A 142 18.14 -35.51 -2.53
C SER A 142 16.72 -35.97 -2.90
N GLY A 143 15.81 -35.97 -1.93
CA GLY A 143 14.38 -36.10 -2.17
C GLY A 143 13.85 -34.80 -2.75
N LYS A 144 12.85 -34.90 -3.62
CA LYS A 144 12.10 -33.73 -4.08
C LYS A 144 11.49 -33.06 -2.84
N LEU A 145 11.94 -31.85 -2.51
CA LEU A 145 11.35 -31.08 -1.41
C LEU A 145 9.94 -30.65 -1.84
N GLU A 146 8.93 -31.22 -1.20
CA GLU A 146 7.54 -30.79 -1.40
C GLU A 146 7.30 -29.42 -0.76
N LEU A 147 6.32 -28.68 -1.26
CA LEU A 147 5.98 -27.35 -0.73
C LEU A 147 5.40 -27.48 0.69
N SER A 148 6.00 -26.74 1.62
CA SER A 148 5.62 -26.59 3.02
C SER A 148 6.05 -25.20 3.50
N GLU A 149 5.63 -24.76 4.68
CA GLU A 149 6.08 -23.46 5.23
C GLU A 149 7.61 -23.37 5.39
N LEU A 150 8.29 -24.50 5.61
CA LEU A 150 9.75 -24.55 5.74
C LEU A 150 10.49 -24.55 4.40
N THR A 151 9.84 -24.99 3.32
CA THR A 151 10.44 -25.15 1.99
C THR A 151 9.95 -24.09 0.99
N ALA A 152 9.01 -23.23 1.41
CA ALA A 152 8.54 -22.11 0.62
C ALA A 152 9.68 -21.12 0.29
N ILE A 153 9.74 -20.71 -0.98
CA ILE A 153 10.71 -19.71 -1.44
C ILE A 153 10.33 -18.32 -0.94
N GLY A 154 9.04 -17.97 -1.09
CA GLY A 154 8.49 -16.70 -0.61
C GLY A 154 8.29 -16.74 0.90
N PRO A 155 8.77 -15.74 1.66
CA PRO A 155 8.63 -15.75 3.11
C PRO A 155 7.18 -15.53 3.56
N MET A 156 6.33 -14.95 2.71
CA MET A 156 4.89 -14.75 2.96
C MET A 156 4.10 -16.06 2.90
N ASP A 157 4.64 -17.11 2.27
CA ASP A 157 4.04 -18.45 2.28
C ASP A 157 4.76 -19.41 3.24
N GLY A 158 5.93 -18.99 3.74
CA GLY A 158 6.76 -19.74 4.67
C GLY A 158 6.75 -19.15 6.07
N ARG A 159 7.89 -18.57 6.48
CA ARG A 159 8.13 -18.02 7.82
C ARG A 159 7.00 -17.13 8.36
N TYR A 160 6.33 -16.37 7.49
CA TYR A 160 5.28 -15.43 7.86
C TYR A 160 3.89 -15.87 7.35
N GLY A 161 3.73 -17.08 6.82
CA GLY A 161 2.48 -17.58 6.26
C GLY A 161 1.29 -17.51 7.21
N GLY A 162 1.50 -17.86 8.48
CA GLY A 162 0.47 -17.74 9.51
C GLY A 162 0.05 -16.29 9.83
N LYS A 163 0.84 -15.29 9.44
CA LYS A 163 0.55 -13.85 9.67
C LYS A 163 -0.28 -13.23 8.55
N VAL A 164 -0.32 -13.85 7.38
CA VAL A 164 -1.01 -13.31 6.20
C VAL A 164 -2.02 -14.32 5.63
N SER A 165 -2.47 -15.27 6.46
CA SER A 165 -3.35 -16.35 6.06
C SER A 165 -4.71 -15.87 5.53
N GLY A 166 -5.20 -14.71 5.98
CA GLY A 166 -6.43 -14.08 5.48
C GLY A 166 -6.38 -13.80 3.97
N LEU A 167 -5.20 -13.49 3.42
CA LEU A 167 -5.02 -13.29 1.99
C LEU A 167 -5.06 -14.57 1.16
N ARG A 168 -4.98 -15.76 1.77
CA ARG A 168 -5.01 -17.03 1.02
C ARG A 168 -6.37 -17.28 0.38
N ALA A 169 -7.46 -16.82 1.00
CA ALA A 169 -8.81 -16.97 0.46
C ALA A 169 -9.07 -16.03 -0.72
N THR A 170 -8.34 -14.91 -0.81
CA THR A 170 -8.59 -13.84 -1.77
C THR A 170 -7.50 -13.76 -2.83
N ALA A 171 -6.25 -13.51 -2.45
CA ALA A 171 -5.16 -13.17 -3.36
C ALA A 171 -4.27 -14.35 -3.80
N SER A 172 -4.74 -15.59 -3.59
CA SER A 172 -4.08 -16.81 -4.07
C SER A 172 -4.65 -17.30 -5.40
N GLU A 173 -4.05 -18.36 -5.97
CA GLU A 173 -4.63 -19.07 -7.12
C GLU A 173 -6.02 -19.63 -6.81
N PHE A 174 -6.23 -20.15 -5.59
CA PHE A 174 -7.55 -20.60 -5.14
C PHE A 174 -8.55 -19.43 -5.14
N GLY A 175 -8.15 -18.29 -4.58
CA GLY A 175 -9.01 -17.10 -4.55
C GLY A 175 -9.34 -16.59 -5.95
N LEU A 176 -8.39 -16.65 -6.89
CA LEU A 176 -8.62 -16.29 -8.28
C LEU A 176 -9.63 -17.23 -8.96
N ILE A 177 -9.48 -18.54 -8.77
CA ILE A 177 -10.40 -19.53 -9.33
C ILE A 177 -11.81 -19.35 -8.73
N LYS A 178 -11.91 -19.18 -7.40
CA LYS A 178 -13.18 -18.90 -6.72
C LYS A 178 -13.86 -17.65 -7.28
N ALA A 179 -13.12 -16.56 -7.44
CA ALA A 179 -13.66 -15.31 -7.97
C ALA A 179 -14.12 -15.47 -9.43
N ARG A 180 -13.36 -16.19 -10.26
CA ARG A 180 -13.75 -16.51 -11.64
C ARG A 180 -15.04 -17.32 -11.70
N ALA A 181 -15.13 -18.37 -10.88
CA ALA A 181 -16.33 -19.19 -10.79
C ALA A 181 -17.54 -18.36 -10.35
N THR A 182 -17.35 -17.47 -9.37
CA THR A 182 -18.40 -16.53 -8.93
C THR A 182 -18.89 -15.67 -10.08
N VAL A 183 -17.99 -15.02 -10.83
CA VAL A 183 -18.36 -14.14 -11.95
C VAL A 183 -19.11 -14.89 -13.04
N GLU A 184 -18.65 -16.08 -13.42
CA GLU A 184 -19.33 -16.94 -14.41
C GLU A 184 -20.75 -17.33 -13.96
N ILE A 185 -20.90 -17.75 -12.71
CA ILE A 185 -22.20 -18.10 -12.12
C ILE A 185 -23.14 -16.89 -12.16
N ARG A 186 -22.65 -15.71 -11.71
CA ARG A 186 -23.46 -14.49 -11.71
C ARG A 186 -23.82 -14.04 -13.13
N TRP A 187 -22.94 -14.26 -14.10
CA TRP A 187 -23.23 -13.91 -15.49
C TRP A 187 -24.37 -14.76 -16.06
N LEU A 188 -24.35 -16.08 -15.81
CA LEU A 188 -25.44 -16.96 -16.22
C LEU A 188 -26.77 -16.59 -15.54
N GLN A 189 -26.75 -16.19 -14.26
CA GLN A 189 -27.94 -15.67 -13.57
C GLN A 189 -28.43 -14.36 -14.22
N MET A 190 -27.54 -13.44 -14.56
CA MET A 190 -27.93 -12.21 -15.25
C MET A 190 -28.61 -12.50 -16.58
N LEU A 191 -28.10 -13.45 -17.37
CA LEU A 191 -28.71 -13.83 -18.64
C LEU A 191 -30.13 -14.40 -18.47
N SER A 192 -30.39 -15.16 -17.41
CA SER A 192 -31.74 -15.71 -17.14
C SER A 192 -32.75 -14.66 -16.69
N GLU A 193 -32.29 -13.48 -16.25
CA GLU A 193 -33.15 -12.35 -15.90
C GLU A 193 -33.56 -11.50 -17.12
N LEU A 194 -32.95 -11.69 -18.29
CA LEU A 194 -33.21 -10.89 -19.48
C LEU A 194 -34.40 -11.48 -20.27
N PRO A 195 -35.54 -10.77 -20.39
CA PRO A 195 -36.69 -11.25 -21.15
C PRO A 195 -36.38 -11.52 -22.63
N GLU A 196 -35.40 -10.81 -23.19
CA GLU A 196 -34.97 -10.93 -24.58
C GLU A 196 -34.10 -12.17 -24.86
N VAL A 197 -33.56 -12.82 -23.81
CA VAL A 197 -32.74 -14.04 -23.92
C VAL A 197 -33.62 -15.26 -23.65
N GLU A 198 -34.56 -15.53 -24.56
CA GLU A 198 -35.59 -16.58 -24.38
C GLU A 198 -35.00 -17.99 -24.23
N GLU A 199 -33.81 -18.26 -24.78
CA GLU A 199 -33.11 -19.53 -24.64
C GLU A 199 -32.62 -19.81 -23.21
N VAL A 200 -32.53 -18.78 -22.36
CA VAL A 200 -32.20 -18.90 -20.93
C VAL A 200 -33.39 -18.38 -20.12
N PRO A 201 -34.43 -19.21 -19.89
CA PRO A 201 -35.58 -18.77 -19.13
C PRO A 201 -35.21 -18.46 -17.67
N PRO A 202 -36.00 -17.61 -16.98
CA PRO A 202 -35.77 -17.31 -15.56
C PRO A 202 -35.66 -18.58 -14.72
N PHE A 203 -34.57 -18.68 -13.96
CA PHE A 203 -34.34 -19.83 -13.08
C PHE A 203 -35.29 -19.84 -11.89
N SER A 204 -35.69 -21.03 -11.45
CA SER A 204 -36.45 -21.21 -10.22
C SER A 204 -35.65 -20.78 -8.99
N ASP A 205 -36.34 -20.50 -7.88
CA ASP A 205 -35.70 -20.20 -6.58
C ASP A 205 -34.74 -21.30 -6.15
N ALA A 206 -35.05 -22.57 -6.45
CA ALA A 206 -34.19 -23.71 -6.13
C ALA A 206 -32.89 -23.71 -6.93
N THR A 207 -32.95 -23.38 -8.23
CA THR A 207 -31.76 -23.27 -9.08
C THR A 207 -30.92 -22.06 -8.71
N ASN A 208 -31.54 -20.91 -8.43
CA ASN A 208 -30.81 -19.75 -7.92
C ASN A 208 -30.14 -20.03 -6.57
N ALA A 209 -30.81 -20.71 -5.64
CA ALA A 209 -30.21 -21.11 -4.38
C ALA A 209 -29.01 -22.07 -4.57
N PHE A 210 -29.07 -22.98 -5.55
CA PHE A 210 -27.94 -23.85 -5.91
C PHE A 210 -26.75 -23.06 -6.46
N LEU A 211 -27.00 -22.11 -7.37
CA LEU A 211 -25.95 -21.24 -7.92
C LEU A 211 -25.32 -20.35 -6.84
N ASP A 212 -26.14 -19.80 -5.94
CA ASP A 212 -25.69 -19.01 -4.80
C ASP A 212 -24.82 -19.82 -3.85
N ASP A 213 -25.24 -21.05 -3.51
CA ASP A 213 -24.47 -21.97 -2.68
C ASP A 213 -23.11 -22.27 -3.33
N LEU A 214 -23.10 -22.57 -4.64
CA LEU A 214 -21.86 -22.88 -5.36
C LEU A 214 -20.89 -21.68 -5.38
N ALA A 215 -21.39 -20.47 -5.60
CA ALA A 215 -20.57 -19.26 -5.59
C ALA A 215 -20.03 -18.94 -4.18
N ASN A 216 -20.84 -19.13 -3.14
CA ASN A 216 -20.47 -18.80 -1.75
C ASN A 216 -19.55 -19.85 -1.11
N ASN A 217 -19.74 -21.12 -1.45
CA ASN A 217 -19.09 -22.27 -0.80
C ASN A 217 -18.11 -23.02 -1.71
N TRP A 218 -17.48 -22.31 -2.66
CA TRP A 218 -16.46 -22.90 -3.54
C TRP A 218 -15.28 -23.50 -2.75
N SER A 219 -15.00 -24.78 -2.95
CA SER A 219 -14.03 -25.54 -2.14
C SER A 219 -12.63 -25.62 -2.77
N VAL A 220 -11.65 -26.04 -1.97
CA VAL A 220 -10.28 -26.30 -2.48
C VAL A 220 -10.28 -27.47 -3.45
N GLU A 221 -11.13 -28.47 -3.22
CA GLU A 221 -11.34 -29.61 -4.11
C GLU A 221 -11.87 -29.16 -5.47
N ASP A 222 -12.80 -28.19 -5.48
CA ASP A 222 -13.32 -27.61 -6.72
C ASP A 222 -12.25 -26.84 -7.48
N ALA A 223 -11.42 -26.07 -6.78
CA ALA A 223 -10.28 -25.41 -7.40
C ALA A 223 -9.23 -26.41 -7.93
N GLN A 224 -9.01 -27.52 -7.24
CA GLN A 224 -8.12 -28.60 -7.72
C GLN A 224 -8.68 -29.25 -8.98
N ALA A 225 -9.99 -29.49 -9.06
CA ALA A 225 -10.64 -30.00 -10.27
C ALA A 225 -10.42 -29.05 -11.47
N VAL A 226 -10.45 -27.73 -11.26
CA VAL A 226 -10.10 -26.75 -12.29
C VAL A 226 -8.64 -26.92 -12.74
N LYS A 227 -7.69 -27.06 -11.82
CA LYS A 227 -6.28 -27.31 -12.18
C LYS A 227 -6.09 -28.63 -12.93
N ASP A 228 -6.85 -29.67 -12.58
CA ASP A 228 -6.78 -30.96 -13.25
C ASP A 228 -7.26 -30.88 -14.70
N VAL A 229 -8.35 -30.15 -14.97
CA VAL A 229 -8.83 -29.86 -16.34
C VAL A 229 -7.85 -28.96 -17.09
N GLU A 230 -7.27 -27.96 -16.43
CA GLU A 230 -6.30 -27.03 -17.03
C GLU A 230 -5.07 -27.76 -17.57
N ARG A 231 -4.65 -28.88 -16.97
CA ARG A 231 -3.54 -29.69 -17.50
C ARG A 231 -3.78 -30.20 -18.92
N THR A 232 -5.04 -30.31 -19.33
CA THR A 232 -5.43 -30.68 -20.70
C THR A 232 -5.67 -29.46 -21.58
N THR A 233 -6.33 -28.41 -21.06
CA THR A 233 -6.71 -27.24 -21.87
C THR A 233 -5.57 -26.24 -22.07
N ASN A 234 -4.60 -26.23 -21.14
CA ASN A 234 -3.55 -25.21 -21.01
C ASN A 234 -4.12 -23.77 -21.02
N HIS A 235 -5.35 -23.62 -20.50
CA HIS A 235 -6.07 -22.36 -20.40
C HIS A 235 -6.97 -22.36 -19.16
N ASP A 236 -6.68 -21.50 -18.20
CA ASP A 236 -7.28 -21.48 -16.86
C ASP A 236 -8.77 -21.10 -16.85
N VAL A 237 -9.18 -20.01 -17.52
CA VAL A 237 -10.61 -19.62 -17.57
C VAL A 237 -11.47 -20.68 -18.27
N LYS A 238 -10.97 -21.28 -19.35
CA LYS A 238 -11.69 -22.37 -20.03
C LYS A 238 -11.85 -23.61 -19.14
N ALA A 239 -10.90 -23.88 -18.25
CA ALA A 239 -11.02 -24.95 -17.28
C ALA A 239 -12.11 -24.66 -16.23
N VAL A 240 -12.26 -23.41 -15.80
CA VAL A 240 -13.38 -22.99 -14.93
C VAL A 240 -14.72 -23.23 -15.63
N GLU A 241 -14.86 -22.83 -16.90
CA GLU A 241 -16.08 -23.08 -17.68
C GLU A 241 -16.46 -24.57 -17.70
N TYR A 242 -15.50 -25.46 -17.97
CA TYR A 242 -15.77 -26.91 -18.00
C TYR A 242 -16.16 -27.48 -16.64
N VAL A 243 -15.49 -27.10 -15.56
CA VAL A 243 -15.87 -27.54 -14.21
C VAL A 243 -17.26 -27.04 -13.83
N LEU A 244 -17.61 -25.81 -14.20
CA LEU A 244 -18.95 -25.28 -13.99
C LEU A 244 -19.99 -26.03 -14.82
N LYS A 245 -19.73 -26.29 -16.11
CA LYS A 245 -20.63 -27.09 -16.96
C LYS A 245 -20.90 -28.48 -16.37
N ASP A 246 -19.87 -29.15 -15.86
CA ASP A 246 -20.02 -30.46 -15.20
C ASP A 246 -20.89 -30.37 -13.93
N LYS A 247 -20.70 -29.33 -13.11
CA LYS A 247 -21.54 -29.09 -11.92
C LYS A 247 -22.98 -28.72 -12.29
N PHE A 248 -23.17 -27.94 -13.34
CA PHE A 248 -24.48 -27.50 -13.83
C PHE A 248 -25.28 -28.64 -14.46
N ALA A 249 -24.61 -29.63 -15.07
CA ALA A 249 -25.27 -30.78 -15.70
C ALA A 249 -26.12 -31.60 -14.71
N ALA A 250 -25.86 -31.51 -13.40
CA ALA A 250 -26.64 -32.17 -12.36
C ALA A 250 -27.98 -31.47 -12.03
N ASN A 251 -28.17 -30.22 -12.48
CA ASN A 251 -29.41 -29.46 -12.28
C ASN A 251 -30.25 -29.47 -13.58
N GLU A 252 -31.54 -29.78 -13.47
CA GLU A 252 -32.41 -29.96 -14.65
C GLU A 252 -32.55 -28.67 -15.51
N GLU A 253 -32.69 -27.51 -14.88
CA GLU A 253 -32.82 -26.22 -15.59
C GLU A 253 -31.48 -25.82 -16.24
N LEU A 254 -30.38 -25.91 -15.49
CA LEU A 254 -29.05 -25.53 -15.97
C LEU A 254 -28.52 -26.45 -17.07
N SER A 255 -28.83 -27.75 -17.01
CA SER A 255 -28.43 -28.73 -18.03
C SER A 255 -28.94 -28.39 -19.45
N LYS A 256 -30.02 -27.59 -19.55
CA LYS A 256 -30.61 -27.16 -20.82
C LYS A 256 -29.91 -25.93 -21.42
N VAL A 257 -29.11 -25.22 -20.62
CA VAL A 257 -28.47 -23.94 -20.98
C VAL A 257 -26.96 -23.94 -20.77
N LEU A 258 -26.33 -25.13 -20.73
CA LEU A 258 -24.88 -25.26 -20.46
C LEU A 258 -24.02 -24.39 -21.38
N GLU A 259 -24.38 -24.29 -22.67
CA GLU A 259 -23.64 -23.49 -23.66
C GLU A 259 -23.79 -21.97 -23.49
N PHE A 260 -24.63 -21.52 -22.55
CA PHE A 260 -24.68 -20.12 -22.11
C PHE A 260 -23.69 -19.82 -20.97
N THR A 261 -23.01 -20.83 -20.42
CA THR A 261 -21.86 -20.62 -19.54
C THR A 261 -20.76 -19.93 -20.35
N HIS A 262 -20.23 -18.80 -19.86
CA HIS A 262 -19.29 -17.94 -20.59
C HIS A 262 -19.85 -17.29 -21.88
N PHE A 263 -21.19 -17.18 -22.02
CA PHE A 263 -21.80 -16.67 -23.25
C PHE A 263 -21.29 -15.26 -23.62
N ALA A 264 -20.77 -15.14 -24.86
CA ALA A 264 -20.24 -13.93 -25.47
C ALA A 264 -19.08 -13.23 -24.73
N CYS A 265 -18.64 -13.77 -23.59
CA CYS A 265 -17.51 -13.28 -22.82
C CYS A 265 -16.18 -13.51 -23.54
N THR A 266 -15.21 -12.70 -23.18
CA THR A 266 -13.79 -13.05 -23.31
C THR A 266 -13.21 -13.39 -21.94
N SER A 267 -12.11 -14.14 -21.88
CA SER A 267 -11.42 -14.49 -20.63
C SER A 267 -11.18 -13.29 -19.71
N GLU A 268 -10.94 -12.11 -20.29
CA GLU A 268 -10.75 -10.89 -19.52
C GLU A 268 -11.98 -10.29 -18.90
N ASP A 269 -13.18 -10.52 -19.45
CA ASP A 269 -14.40 -10.12 -18.76
C ASP A 269 -14.46 -10.80 -17.38
N ILE A 270 -14.03 -12.06 -17.32
CA ILE A 270 -13.98 -12.83 -16.07
C ILE A 270 -12.78 -12.42 -15.20
N ASN A 271 -11.58 -12.31 -15.78
CA ASN A 271 -10.36 -12.01 -15.03
C ASN A 271 -10.42 -10.65 -14.34
N ASN A 272 -10.79 -9.58 -15.07
CA ASN A 272 -10.75 -8.23 -14.49
C ASN A 272 -11.73 -8.08 -13.32
N LEU A 273 -12.94 -8.64 -13.45
CA LEU A 273 -13.93 -8.64 -12.38
C LEU A 273 -13.45 -9.48 -11.19
N SER A 274 -12.79 -10.61 -11.46
CA SER A 274 -12.18 -11.43 -10.41
C SER A 274 -11.10 -10.66 -9.64
N HIS A 275 -10.20 -9.97 -10.34
CA HIS A 275 -9.15 -9.16 -9.71
C HIS A 275 -9.72 -8.01 -8.88
N ALA A 276 -10.76 -7.33 -9.37
CA ALA A 276 -11.43 -6.28 -8.63
C ALA A 276 -12.09 -6.80 -7.34
N LEU A 277 -12.76 -7.96 -7.41
CA LEU A 277 -13.33 -8.63 -6.23
C LEU A 277 -12.25 -9.04 -5.22
N GLN A 278 -11.16 -9.67 -5.69
CA GLN A 278 -10.03 -10.07 -4.85
C GLN A 278 -9.40 -8.87 -4.14
N LEU A 279 -9.13 -7.78 -4.87
CA LEU A 279 -8.53 -6.56 -4.31
C LEU A 279 -9.45 -5.89 -3.31
N ARG A 280 -10.75 -5.76 -3.63
CA ARG A 280 -11.73 -5.19 -2.71
C ARG A 280 -11.76 -5.99 -1.41
N GLU A 281 -11.96 -7.31 -1.50
CA GLU A 281 -12.05 -8.17 -0.32
C GLU A 281 -10.76 -8.16 0.50
N ALA A 282 -9.59 -8.28 -0.14
CA ALA A 282 -8.30 -8.21 0.55
C ALA A 282 -8.10 -6.87 1.26
N VAL A 283 -8.43 -5.75 0.61
CA VAL A 283 -8.20 -4.42 1.20
C VAL A 283 -9.21 -4.11 2.29
N THR A 284 -10.49 -4.37 2.07
CA THR A 284 -11.53 -4.07 3.07
C THR A 284 -11.50 -5.05 4.25
N GLY A 285 -11.15 -6.31 4.01
CA GLY A 285 -11.13 -7.36 5.01
C GLY A 285 -9.85 -7.40 5.85
N GLU A 286 -8.69 -7.11 5.25
CA GLU A 286 -7.39 -7.32 5.91
C GLU A 286 -6.61 -6.01 6.08
N VAL A 287 -6.54 -5.16 5.06
CA VAL A 287 -5.62 -4.00 5.02
C VAL A 287 -6.18 -2.81 5.80
N LEU A 288 -7.39 -2.36 5.48
CA LEU A 288 -8.02 -1.20 6.11
C LEU A 288 -8.21 -1.37 7.63
N PRO A 289 -8.64 -2.55 8.15
CA PRO A 289 -8.73 -2.75 9.60
C PRO A 289 -7.39 -2.60 10.32
N MET A 290 -6.30 -3.09 9.72
CA MET A 290 -4.96 -2.96 10.29
C MET A 290 -4.46 -1.51 10.27
N MET A 291 -4.74 -0.77 9.19
CA MET A 291 -4.45 0.67 9.12
C MET A 291 -5.19 1.45 10.21
N GLU A 292 -6.49 1.18 10.36
CA GLU A 292 -7.35 1.79 11.41
C GLU A 292 -6.80 1.51 12.82
N GLN A 293 -6.38 0.27 13.07
CA GLN A 293 -5.83 -0.11 14.36
C GLN A 293 -4.55 0.67 14.70
N ILE A 294 -3.62 0.80 13.74
CA ILE A 294 -2.39 1.60 13.94
C ILE A 294 -2.73 3.05 14.28
N ILE A 295 -3.65 3.66 13.51
CA ILE A 295 -4.05 5.06 13.71
C ILE A 295 -4.71 5.24 15.07
N THR A 296 -5.58 4.31 15.48
CA THR A 296 -6.26 4.34 16.78
C THR A 296 -5.26 4.28 17.93
N GLU A 297 -4.31 3.35 17.89
CA GLU A 297 -3.28 3.20 18.93
C GLU A 297 -2.37 4.44 18.99
N LEU A 298 -1.94 4.96 17.84
CA LEU A 298 -1.15 6.20 17.79
C LEU A 298 -1.91 7.40 18.34
N ALA A 299 -3.20 7.54 18.02
CA ALA A 299 -4.04 8.61 18.54
C ALA A 299 -4.26 8.50 20.06
N ALA A 300 -4.37 7.27 20.58
CA ALA A 300 -4.43 7.02 22.01
C ALA A 300 -3.12 7.41 22.71
N MET A 301 -1.97 6.94 22.19
CA MET A 301 -0.65 7.30 22.72
C MET A 301 -0.37 8.81 22.61
N ALA A 302 -0.83 9.46 21.53
CA ALA A 302 -0.70 10.90 21.35
C ALA A 302 -1.38 11.68 22.48
N LYS A 303 -2.57 11.24 22.91
CA LYS A 303 -3.27 11.84 24.05
C LYS A 303 -2.62 11.48 25.38
N GLU A 304 -2.21 10.22 25.56
CA GLU A 304 -1.53 9.76 26.77
C GLU A 304 -0.24 10.56 27.04
N PHE A 305 0.51 10.86 25.99
CA PHE A 305 1.78 11.57 26.07
C PHE A 305 1.68 13.05 25.67
N ALA A 306 0.46 13.61 25.63
CA ALA A 306 0.23 14.98 25.19
C ALA A 306 1.06 15.98 26.01
N ASP A 307 1.19 15.77 27.31
CA ASP A 307 1.88 16.64 28.25
C ASP A 307 3.35 16.27 28.52
N VAL A 308 3.90 15.27 27.82
CA VAL A 308 5.28 14.79 28.02
C VAL A 308 6.24 15.65 27.19
N PRO A 309 6.99 16.60 27.78
CA PRO A 309 7.90 17.45 27.03
C PRO A 309 9.05 16.62 26.45
N MET A 310 9.50 16.99 25.26
CA MET A 310 10.59 16.32 24.56
C MET A 310 11.47 17.34 23.86
N LEU A 311 12.79 17.15 23.95
CA LEU A 311 13.74 17.91 23.17
C LEU A 311 13.63 17.50 21.68
N SER A 312 13.27 18.45 20.83
CA SER A 312 13.20 18.21 19.39
C SER A 312 14.59 18.08 18.79
N ARG A 313 14.68 17.38 17.65
CA ARG A 313 15.91 17.28 16.87
C ARG A 313 15.69 17.72 15.43
N THR A 314 16.39 18.77 15.00
CA THR A 314 16.41 19.22 13.60
C THR A 314 17.82 19.07 13.06
N HIS A 315 17.99 18.40 11.91
CA HIS A 315 19.31 17.97 11.42
C HIS A 315 20.08 17.11 12.44
N GLY A 316 19.36 16.40 13.31
CA GLY A 316 19.93 15.63 14.42
C GLY A 316 20.50 16.46 15.57
N GLN A 317 20.33 17.80 15.56
CA GLN A 317 20.81 18.72 16.60
C GLN A 317 19.69 19.16 17.53
N THR A 318 20.04 19.58 18.75
CA THR A 318 19.09 20.12 19.75
C THR A 318 18.30 21.31 19.16
N ALA A 319 16.99 21.31 19.38
CA ALA A 319 16.06 22.30 18.81
C ALA A 319 14.91 22.60 19.77
N SER A 320 14.08 23.59 19.41
CA SER A 320 12.94 24.04 20.21
C SER A 320 12.06 22.85 20.66
N PRO A 321 11.76 22.72 21.96
CA PRO A 321 11.03 21.57 22.51
C PRO A 321 9.63 21.37 21.92
N THR A 322 9.17 20.12 21.95
CA THR A 322 7.83 19.65 21.57
C THR A 322 7.27 18.77 22.71
N THR A 323 6.22 18.00 22.45
CA THR A 323 5.82 16.89 23.33
C THR A 323 5.83 15.57 22.57
N MET A 324 6.11 14.46 23.26
CA MET A 324 6.08 13.13 22.65
C MET A 324 4.71 12.86 22.00
N GLY A 325 3.63 13.20 22.70
CA GLY A 325 2.28 13.03 22.17
C GLY A 325 2.03 13.83 20.89
N LYS A 326 2.62 15.02 20.76
CA LYS A 326 2.50 15.84 19.55
C LYS A 326 3.20 15.21 18.35
N GLU A 327 4.38 14.61 18.54
CA GLU A 327 5.07 13.93 17.44
C GLU A 327 4.32 12.68 16.98
N LEU A 328 3.69 11.93 17.90
CA LEU A 328 2.80 10.83 17.53
C LEU A 328 1.52 11.30 16.82
N ALA A 329 0.94 12.43 17.23
CA ALA A 329 -0.22 13.03 16.58
C ALA A 329 0.06 13.42 15.12
N ASN A 330 1.28 13.91 14.83
CA ASN A 330 1.70 14.20 13.45
C ASN A 330 1.58 12.98 12.54
N VAL A 331 2.02 11.82 13.04
CA VAL A 331 2.01 10.55 12.31
C VAL A 331 0.57 10.06 12.13
N ALA A 332 -0.22 10.01 13.22
CA ALA A 332 -1.61 9.56 13.18
C ALA A 332 -2.43 10.34 12.15
N TYR A 333 -2.32 11.67 12.14
CA TYR A 333 -3.01 12.52 11.17
C TYR A 333 -2.58 12.26 9.72
N ARG A 334 -1.27 12.08 9.47
CA ARG A 334 -0.75 11.76 8.12
C ARG A 334 -1.27 10.41 7.63
N LEU A 335 -1.30 9.40 8.51
CA LEU A 335 -1.80 8.06 8.20
C LEU A 335 -3.30 8.06 7.93
N GLU A 336 -4.12 8.74 8.74
CA GLU A 336 -5.57 8.80 8.54
C GLU A 336 -5.93 9.40 7.18
N ARG A 337 -5.19 10.44 6.75
CA ARG A 337 -5.35 10.99 5.40
C ARG A 337 -5.12 9.97 4.30
N GLN A 338 -4.18 9.04 4.45
CA GLN A 338 -3.94 8.01 3.43
C GLN A 338 -4.96 6.88 3.56
N ARG A 339 -5.33 6.47 4.78
CA ARG A 339 -6.37 5.49 5.02
C ARG A 339 -7.70 5.90 4.39
N LYS A 340 -8.13 7.17 4.55
CA LYS A 340 -9.33 7.71 3.87
C LYS A 340 -9.25 7.61 2.35
N GLN A 341 -8.09 7.87 1.76
CA GLN A 341 -7.89 7.73 0.31
C GLN A 341 -7.94 6.27 -0.15
N VAL A 342 -7.37 5.33 0.62
CA VAL A 342 -7.46 3.89 0.35
C VAL A 342 -8.92 3.42 0.46
N ALA A 343 -9.63 3.87 1.51
CA ALA A 343 -11.03 3.52 1.72
C ALA A 343 -11.98 4.10 0.66
N SER A 344 -11.60 5.19 0.00
CA SER A 344 -12.38 5.81 -1.07
C SER A 344 -12.00 5.31 -2.47
N GLN A 345 -11.13 4.30 -2.60
CA GLN A 345 -10.75 3.78 -3.92
C GLN A 345 -11.93 3.10 -4.60
N GLU A 346 -12.10 3.40 -5.88
CA GLU A 346 -13.02 2.70 -6.75
C GLU A 346 -12.38 1.38 -7.20
N TYR A 347 -13.11 0.27 -7.05
CA TYR A 347 -12.70 -1.02 -7.60
C TYR A 347 -13.41 -1.20 -8.93
N MET A 348 -12.69 -0.92 -10.02
CA MET A 348 -13.33 -0.87 -11.35
C MET A 348 -13.37 -2.24 -12.02
N GLY A 349 -14.43 -2.46 -12.79
CA GLY A 349 -14.64 -3.67 -13.57
C GLY A 349 -15.30 -3.39 -14.91
N LYS A 350 -15.08 -4.28 -15.87
CA LYS A 350 -15.70 -4.27 -17.18
C LYS A 350 -16.24 -5.64 -17.56
N ILE A 351 -17.24 -5.63 -18.42
CA ILE A 351 -17.64 -6.75 -19.27
C ILE A 351 -18.00 -6.12 -20.60
N ALA A 352 -17.39 -6.55 -21.71
CA ALA A 352 -17.64 -5.96 -23.03
C ALA A 352 -17.16 -6.85 -24.21
N GLY A 353 -16.82 -8.11 -23.94
CA GLY A 353 -16.34 -9.05 -24.93
C GLY A 353 -14.92 -8.77 -25.42
N ALA A 354 -14.56 -9.39 -26.55
CA ALA A 354 -13.18 -9.54 -27.00
C ALA A 354 -12.35 -8.25 -27.11
N VAL A 355 -12.93 -7.12 -27.50
CA VAL A 355 -12.18 -5.86 -27.71
C VAL A 355 -12.91 -4.63 -27.18
N GLY A 356 -13.86 -4.82 -26.26
CA GLY A 356 -14.57 -3.71 -25.61
C GLY A 356 -15.81 -3.19 -26.36
N ASN A 357 -16.27 -3.88 -27.41
CA ASN A 357 -17.32 -3.38 -28.32
C ASN A 357 -18.53 -4.31 -28.47
N TRP A 358 -18.73 -5.28 -27.57
CA TRP A 358 -19.93 -6.13 -27.54
C TRP A 358 -20.19 -6.96 -28.81
N ASN A 359 -19.19 -7.16 -29.68
CA ASN A 359 -19.40 -7.73 -31.02
C ASN A 359 -20.11 -9.09 -30.98
N ALA A 360 -19.67 -10.01 -30.13
CA ALA A 360 -20.28 -11.34 -30.01
C ALA A 360 -21.71 -11.27 -29.46
N HIS A 361 -21.92 -10.41 -28.46
CA HIS A 361 -23.22 -10.19 -27.82
C HIS A 361 -24.25 -9.67 -28.84
N ILE A 362 -23.94 -8.58 -29.54
CA ILE A 362 -24.81 -7.94 -30.53
C ILE A 362 -25.04 -8.85 -31.75
N SER A 363 -24.07 -9.68 -32.12
CA SER A 363 -24.23 -10.61 -33.25
C SER A 363 -25.29 -11.69 -32.98
N ALA A 364 -25.46 -12.09 -31.71
CA ALA A 364 -26.44 -13.09 -31.31
C ALA A 364 -27.77 -12.45 -30.89
N TYR A 365 -27.72 -11.34 -30.14
CA TYR A 365 -28.88 -10.63 -29.60
C TYR A 365 -28.75 -9.13 -29.91
N PRO A 366 -29.16 -8.68 -31.10
CA PRO A 366 -29.01 -7.29 -31.53
C PRO A 366 -29.94 -6.31 -30.82
N ASP A 367 -31.04 -6.80 -30.26
CA ASP A 367 -32.09 -5.99 -29.63
C ASP A 367 -31.88 -5.79 -28.12
N VAL A 368 -30.89 -6.47 -27.52
CA VAL A 368 -30.52 -6.29 -26.11
C VAL A 368 -29.59 -5.09 -25.95
N ASP A 369 -29.91 -4.20 -25.01
CA ASP A 369 -29.01 -3.12 -24.60
C ASP A 369 -27.88 -3.66 -23.70
N TRP A 370 -26.89 -4.30 -24.34
CA TRP A 370 -25.76 -4.91 -23.67
C TRP A 370 -24.93 -3.95 -22.83
N ARG A 371 -24.93 -2.66 -23.17
CA ARG A 371 -24.21 -1.65 -22.39
C ARG A 371 -24.87 -1.47 -21.01
N THR A 372 -26.19 -1.33 -20.99
CA THR A 372 -26.97 -1.24 -19.75
C THR A 372 -26.91 -2.55 -18.96
N VAL A 373 -26.97 -3.70 -19.62
CA VAL A 373 -26.79 -5.02 -18.97
C VAL A 373 -25.41 -5.12 -18.32
N GLY A 374 -24.35 -4.70 -19.03
CA GLY A 374 -22.99 -4.67 -18.53
C GLY A 374 -22.80 -3.82 -17.29
N GLU A 375 -23.34 -2.59 -17.31
CA GLU A 375 -23.31 -1.70 -16.15
C GLU A 375 -24.05 -2.34 -14.96
N LYS A 376 -25.28 -2.82 -15.17
CA LYS A 376 -26.07 -3.52 -14.14
C LYS A 376 -25.30 -4.71 -13.56
N PHE A 377 -24.62 -5.49 -14.40
CA PHE A 377 -23.86 -6.65 -13.97
C PHE A 377 -22.66 -6.28 -13.10
N VAL A 378 -21.82 -5.35 -13.54
CA VAL A 378 -20.64 -4.93 -12.77
C VAL A 378 -21.03 -4.25 -11.46
N VAL A 379 -22.03 -3.38 -11.48
CA VAL A 379 -22.55 -2.73 -10.26
C VAL A 379 -23.20 -3.76 -9.33
N GLY A 380 -23.89 -4.77 -9.88
CA GLY A 380 -24.46 -5.88 -9.11
C GLY A 380 -23.42 -6.72 -8.37
N LEU A 381 -22.18 -6.77 -8.86
CA LEU A 381 -21.04 -7.37 -8.15
C LEU A 381 -20.47 -6.45 -7.04
N GLY A 382 -21.00 -5.23 -6.89
CA GLY A 382 -20.53 -4.19 -5.98
C GLY A 382 -19.25 -3.50 -6.47
N LEU A 383 -19.02 -3.47 -7.77
CA LEU A 383 -17.86 -2.84 -8.40
C LEU A 383 -18.27 -1.55 -9.12
N THR A 384 -17.29 -0.69 -9.40
CA THR A 384 -17.48 0.51 -10.23
C THR A 384 -17.37 0.13 -11.70
N TRP A 385 -18.31 0.53 -12.54
CA TRP A 385 -18.31 0.15 -13.95
C TRP A 385 -17.35 1.01 -14.77
N ASN A 386 -16.50 0.36 -15.59
CA ASN A 386 -15.65 1.01 -16.58
C ASN A 386 -16.23 0.83 -18.00
N PRO A 387 -16.84 1.86 -18.59
CA PRO A 387 -17.49 1.77 -19.89
C PRO A 387 -16.56 1.81 -21.11
N TYR A 388 -15.29 2.22 -20.95
CA TYR A 388 -14.37 2.43 -22.06
C TYR A 388 -13.09 1.61 -21.88
N VAL A 389 -13.06 0.46 -22.54
CA VAL A 389 -12.00 -0.53 -22.35
C VAL A 389 -11.59 -1.15 -23.68
N THR A 390 -10.43 -1.79 -23.69
CA THR A 390 -10.00 -2.65 -24.78
C THR A 390 -10.43 -4.09 -24.50
N GLN A 391 -9.57 -5.08 -24.72
CA GLN A 391 -9.82 -6.43 -24.20
C GLN A 391 -9.67 -6.48 -22.67
N ILE A 392 -8.87 -5.60 -22.06
CA ILE A 392 -8.59 -5.54 -20.62
C ILE A 392 -9.25 -4.32 -19.98
N GLU A 393 -9.49 -4.40 -18.67
CA GLU A 393 -9.59 -3.20 -17.84
C GLU A 393 -8.19 -2.54 -17.80
N PRO A 394 -8.06 -1.20 -17.90
CA PRO A 394 -6.77 -0.52 -18.05
C PRO A 394 -5.87 -0.55 -16.82
N HIS A 395 -6.31 -1.07 -15.68
CA HIS A 395 -5.55 -1.21 -14.43
C HIS A 395 -5.18 0.12 -13.75
N ASP A 396 -5.76 1.25 -14.17
CA ASP A 396 -5.47 2.56 -13.60
C ASP A 396 -5.88 2.63 -12.12
N TYR A 397 -7.06 2.11 -11.77
CA TYR A 397 -7.53 2.07 -10.38
C TYR A 397 -6.61 1.22 -9.47
N ILE A 398 -5.96 0.18 -10.03
CA ILE A 398 -4.99 -0.65 -9.30
C ILE A 398 -3.75 0.20 -8.98
N ALA A 399 -3.29 1.01 -9.93
CA ALA A 399 -2.18 1.92 -9.73
C ALA A 399 -2.50 3.01 -8.70
N GLU A 400 -3.72 3.56 -8.72
CA GLU A 400 -4.21 4.53 -7.74
C GLU A 400 -4.25 3.95 -6.32
N LEU A 401 -4.85 2.76 -6.17
CA LEU A 401 -4.92 2.02 -4.91
C LEU A 401 -3.52 1.75 -4.34
N PHE A 402 -2.64 1.15 -5.13
CA PHE A 402 -1.29 0.83 -4.67
C PHE A 402 -0.45 2.06 -4.38
N SER A 403 -0.62 3.15 -5.14
CA SER A 403 0.02 4.42 -4.82
C SER A 403 -0.45 4.99 -3.47
N ALA A 404 -1.74 4.83 -3.12
CA ALA A 404 -2.26 5.24 -1.82
C ALA A 404 -1.69 4.39 -0.67
N VAL A 405 -1.60 3.07 -0.86
CA VAL A 405 -0.98 2.16 0.13
C VAL A 405 0.52 2.45 0.29
N ILE A 406 1.26 2.72 -0.80
CA ILE A 406 2.68 3.10 -0.74
C ILE A 406 2.87 4.38 0.10
N ARG A 407 1.98 5.37 -0.04
CA ARG A 407 2.05 6.60 0.77
C ARG A 407 1.83 6.31 2.25
N PHE A 408 0.90 5.42 2.60
CA PHE A 408 0.73 4.96 3.98
C PHE A 408 2.00 4.29 4.50
N ASN A 409 2.55 3.35 3.73
CA ASN A 409 3.79 2.63 4.08
C ASN A 409 4.99 3.57 4.26
N ASN A 410 5.13 4.60 3.44
CA ASN A 410 6.21 5.58 3.58
C ASN A 410 6.12 6.37 4.89
N ILE A 411 4.91 6.71 5.34
CA ILE A 411 4.69 7.36 6.63
C ILE A 411 4.98 6.37 7.77
N LEU A 412 4.68 5.09 7.59
CA LEU A 412 4.99 4.06 8.58
C LEU A 412 6.50 3.79 8.69
N ILE A 413 7.24 3.79 7.57
CA ILE A 413 8.72 3.72 7.57
C ILE A 413 9.31 4.90 8.35
N ASP A 414 8.79 6.11 8.12
CA ASP A 414 9.21 7.32 8.83
C ASP A 414 9.00 7.16 10.35
N PHE A 415 7.82 6.65 10.75
CA PHE A 415 7.51 6.34 12.14
C PHE A 415 8.42 5.26 12.74
N ASP A 416 8.62 4.13 12.04
CA ASP A 416 9.46 3.03 12.50
C ASP A 416 10.90 3.52 12.78
N ARG A 417 11.42 4.40 11.91
CA ARG A 417 12.75 5.01 12.06
C ARG A 417 12.83 5.99 13.22
N ASP A 418 11.83 6.84 13.39
CA ASP A 418 11.80 7.80 14.50
C ASP A 418 11.68 7.07 15.84
N ILE A 419 10.83 6.05 15.96
CA ILE A 419 10.75 5.22 17.17
C ILE A 419 12.06 4.48 17.43
N TRP A 420 12.70 3.93 16.40
CA TRP A 420 14.04 3.34 16.53
C TRP A 420 15.03 4.36 17.11
N GLY A 421 14.99 5.61 16.64
CA GLY A 421 15.79 6.73 17.14
C GLY A 421 15.49 7.05 18.61
N TYR A 422 14.22 7.16 18.99
CA TYR A 422 13.81 7.41 20.37
C TYR A 422 14.20 6.28 21.32
N ILE A 423 14.14 5.02 20.88
CA ILE A 423 14.64 3.88 21.66
C ILE A 423 16.16 3.97 21.83
N SER A 424 16.89 4.32 20.76
CA SER A 424 18.35 4.52 20.79
C SER A 424 18.78 5.63 21.77
N LEU A 425 18.00 6.72 21.83
CA LEU A 425 18.17 7.81 22.79
C LEU A 425 17.71 7.46 24.21
N GLY A 426 17.09 6.30 24.42
CA GLY A 426 16.57 5.88 25.72
C GLY A 426 15.28 6.57 26.14
N TYR A 427 14.62 7.30 25.24
CA TYR A 427 13.31 7.94 25.47
C TYR A 427 12.20 6.90 25.65
N PHE A 428 12.34 5.75 24.98
CA PHE A 428 11.51 4.58 25.23
C PHE A 428 12.35 3.41 25.72
N LYS A 429 11.87 2.76 26.77
CA LYS A 429 12.25 1.39 27.14
C LYS A 429 11.30 0.41 26.47
N GLN A 430 11.70 -0.86 26.41
CA GLN A 430 10.86 -1.93 25.87
C GLN A 430 10.52 -2.96 26.95
N ARG A 431 9.25 -3.32 27.06
CA ARG A 431 8.79 -4.46 27.87
C ARG A 431 9.42 -5.73 27.33
N THR A 432 10.08 -6.49 28.20
CA THR A 432 10.58 -7.84 27.88
C THR A 432 9.60 -8.90 28.35
N ILE A 433 9.40 -9.94 27.54
CA ILE A 433 8.67 -11.14 27.95
C ILE A 433 9.69 -12.13 28.50
N ALA A 434 9.41 -12.73 29.66
CA ALA A 434 10.30 -13.73 30.25
C ALA A 434 10.56 -14.90 29.27
N GLY A 435 11.82 -15.18 28.99
CA GLY A 435 12.25 -16.24 28.05
C GLY A 435 12.63 -15.77 26.65
N GLU A 436 12.35 -14.51 26.26
CA GLU A 436 12.85 -13.95 25.00
C GLU A 436 14.37 -13.68 25.08
N VAL A 437 15.11 -14.12 24.07
CA VAL A 437 16.56 -13.88 23.95
C VAL A 437 16.77 -12.67 23.04
N GLY A 438 17.19 -11.54 23.61
CA GLY A 438 17.41 -10.30 22.85
C GLY A 438 18.72 -10.27 22.06
N SER A 439 19.73 -11.04 22.46
CA SER A 439 20.98 -11.25 21.70
C SER A 439 21.61 -12.59 22.09
N SER A 440 22.19 -13.30 21.13
CA SER A 440 22.88 -14.57 21.36
C SER A 440 24.14 -14.45 22.23
N THR A 441 24.72 -13.25 22.34
CA THR A 441 25.99 -13.02 23.05
C THR A 441 25.89 -11.93 24.14
N MET A 442 24.92 -11.02 24.06
CA MET A 442 24.77 -9.89 24.99
C MET A 442 23.47 -9.99 25.80
N PRO A 443 23.49 -10.59 27.01
CA PRO A 443 22.27 -10.93 27.75
C PRO A 443 21.45 -9.72 28.25
N HIS A 444 22.01 -8.51 28.23
CA HIS A 444 21.33 -7.28 28.61
C HIS A 444 20.67 -6.53 27.44
N LYS A 445 20.87 -6.99 26.19
CA LYS A 445 20.47 -6.25 24.99
C LYS A 445 18.99 -6.46 24.66
N VAL A 446 18.23 -5.36 24.55
CA VAL A 446 16.82 -5.35 24.09
C VAL A 446 16.76 -4.51 22.82
N ASN A 447 16.34 -5.11 21.70
CA ASN A 447 16.38 -4.51 20.37
C ASN A 447 14.98 -4.19 19.85
N PRO A 448 14.79 -3.09 19.11
CA PRO A 448 13.51 -2.71 18.49
C PRO A 448 13.18 -3.56 17.25
N ILE A 449 13.30 -4.89 17.33
CA ILE A 449 13.23 -5.81 16.17
C ILE A 449 11.87 -5.79 15.46
N ASP A 450 10.80 -5.45 16.17
CA ASP A 450 9.47 -5.41 15.59
C ASP A 450 9.33 -4.18 14.65
N PHE A 451 9.90 -3.02 15.01
CA PHE A 451 9.96 -1.84 14.13
C PHE A 451 10.93 -2.06 12.95
N GLU A 452 12.09 -2.68 13.18
CA GLU A 452 13.05 -3.03 12.12
C GLU A 452 12.45 -4.03 11.11
N ASN A 453 11.63 -4.98 11.59
CA ASN A 453 10.89 -5.91 10.74
C ASN A 453 9.82 -5.19 9.91
N SER A 454 9.12 -4.23 10.52
CA SER A 454 8.13 -3.41 9.83
C SER A 454 8.76 -2.58 8.72
N GLU A 455 9.82 -1.81 9.03
CA GLU A 455 10.53 -0.97 8.07
C GLU A 455 10.95 -1.76 6.82
N GLY A 456 11.60 -2.91 7.02
CA GLY A 456 12.05 -3.75 5.92
C GLY A 456 10.92 -4.29 5.05
N ASN A 457 9.79 -4.67 5.66
CA ASN A 457 8.64 -5.19 4.93
C ASN A 457 7.85 -4.09 4.22
N CYS A 458 7.74 -2.88 4.78
CA CYS A 458 7.21 -1.72 4.05
C CYS A 458 8.04 -1.42 2.79
N GLY A 459 9.37 -1.51 2.87
CA GLY A 459 10.25 -1.36 1.71
C GLY A 459 9.99 -2.41 0.61
N MET A 460 9.88 -3.68 1.00
CA MET A 460 9.56 -4.78 0.06
C MET A 460 8.16 -4.63 -0.55
N ALA A 461 7.18 -4.26 0.27
CA ALA A 461 5.81 -4.00 -0.16
C ALA A 461 5.77 -2.91 -1.23
N ASN A 462 6.46 -1.78 -0.97
CA ASN A 462 6.49 -0.65 -1.88
C ASN A 462 7.17 -0.99 -3.20
N ALA A 463 8.28 -1.73 -3.19
CA ALA A 463 8.97 -2.12 -4.42
C ALA A 463 8.06 -2.97 -5.35
N VAL A 464 7.29 -3.91 -4.78
CA VAL A 464 6.35 -4.73 -5.54
C VAL A 464 5.19 -3.87 -6.06
N MET A 465 4.55 -3.11 -5.19
CA MET A 465 3.39 -2.29 -5.56
C MET A 465 3.73 -1.19 -6.57
N GLU A 466 4.92 -0.59 -6.47
CA GLU A 466 5.41 0.41 -7.44
C GLU A 466 5.63 -0.22 -8.82
N HIS A 467 6.17 -1.44 -8.88
CA HIS A 467 6.29 -2.15 -10.15
C HIS A 467 4.90 -2.40 -10.77
N LEU A 468 3.95 -2.90 -9.99
CA LEU A 468 2.59 -3.18 -10.47
C LEU A 468 1.89 -1.90 -10.95
N ALA A 469 1.92 -0.84 -10.15
CA ALA A 469 1.30 0.45 -10.48
C ALA A 469 1.86 1.06 -11.79
N ASN A 470 3.17 0.96 -12.03
CA ASN A 470 3.79 1.52 -13.22
C ASN A 470 3.69 0.61 -14.46
N LYS A 471 3.63 -0.72 -14.28
CA LYS A 471 3.70 -1.68 -15.38
C LYS A 471 2.34 -2.14 -15.89
N LEU A 472 1.33 -2.23 -15.02
CA LEU A 472 0.02 -2.77 -15.39
C LEU A 472 -0.72 -1.89 -16.42
N PRO A 473 -0.76 -0.55 -16.29
CA PRO A 473 -1.51 0.29 -17.23
C PRO A 473 -0.94 0.38 -18.66
N ILE A 474 0.21 -0.23 -18.90
CA ILE A 474 0.88 -0.20 -20.20
C ILE A 474 0.73 -1.56 -20.89
N SER A 475 -0.14 -1.60 -21.90
CA SER A 475 -0.43 -2.79 -22.71
C SER A 475 -0.42 -2.45 -24.19
N ARG A 476 0.25 -3.27 -25.03
CA ARG A 476 0.39 -2.99 -26.47
C ARG A 476 -0.94 -3.15 -27.21
N TRP A 477 -1.33 -2.15 -28.01
CA TRP A 477 -2.57 -2.15 -28.80
C TRP A 477 -3.81 -2.45 -27.93
N GLN A 478 -4.72 -3.33 -28.38
CA GLN A 478 -5.91 -3.72 -27.61
C GLN A 478 -5.57 -4.61 -26.40
N ARG A 479 -4.37 -5.20 -26.36
CA ARG A 479 -3.68 -5.75 -25.18
C ARG A 479 -2.44 -6.57 -25.58
N ASP A 480 -1.52 -6.74 -24.66
CA ASP A 480 -0.66 -7.92 -24.57
C ASP A 480 -0.94 -8.70 -23.27
N LEU A 481 -0.32 -9.88 -23.09
CA LEU A 481 -0.61 -10.80 -21.98
C LEU A 481 0.42 -10.71 -20.82
N THR A 482 1.26 -9.67 -20.80
CA THR A 482 2.29 -9.55 -19.75
C THR A 482 1.71 -9.20 -18.38
N ASP A 483 0.52 -8.61 -18.35
CA ASP A 483 -0.26 -8.31 -17.15
C ASP A 483 -0.76 -9.58 -16.44
N SER A 484 -1.16 -10.61 -17.18
CA SER A 484 -1.73 -11.85 -16.60
C SER A 484 -0.86 -12.50 -15.52
N THR A 485 0.45 -12.63 -15.74
CA THR A 485 1.36 -13.19 -14.73
C THR A 485 1.66 -12.19 -13.61
N VAL A 486 1.65 -10.88 -13.91
CA VAL A 486 1.93 -9.82 -12.94
C VAL A 486 0.76 -9.67 -11.96
N LEU A 487 -0.49 -9.79 -12.41
CA LEU A 487 -1.70 -9.74 -11.57
C LEU A 487 -1.80 -10.91 -10.58
N ARG A 488 -1.07 -12.01 -10.79
CA ARG A 488 -0.93 -13.08 -9.77
C ARG A 488 -0.11 -12.66 -8.55
N ASN A 489 0.47 -11.45 -8.58
CA ASN A 489 1.26 -10.89 -7.49
C ASN A 489 0.55 -9.73 -6.75
N LEU A 490 -0.75 -9.49 -7.01
CA LEU A 490 -1.53 -8.45 -6.32
C LEU A 490 -1.46 -8.60 -4.78
N GLY A 491 -1.52 -9.84 -4.29
CA GLY A 491 -1.44 -10.14 -2.85
C GLY A 491 -0.05 -9.99 -2.25
N VAL A 492 1.03 -9.99 -3.03
CA VAL A 492 2.41 -10.05 -2.50
C VAL A 492 2.77 -8.74 -1.80
N GLY A 493 2.51 -7.60 -2.44
CA GLY A 493 2.76 -6.29 -1.83
C GLY A 493 1.86 -6.02 -0.61
N LEU A 494 0.61 -6.48 -0.67
CA LEU A 494 -0.33 -6.41 0.45
C LEU A 494 0.12 -7.28 1.63
N ALA A 495 0.60 -8.50 1.38
CA ALA A 495 1.08 -9.41 2.43
C ALA A 495 2.27 -8.83 3.19
N HIS A 496 3.25 -8.24 2.48
CA HIS A 496 4.36 -7.54 3.12
C HIS A 496 3.87 -6.35 3.95
N SER A 497 2.90 -5.58 3.45
CA SER A 497 2.29 -4.47 4.20
C SER A 497 1.60 -4.95 5.48
N LEU A 498 0.78 -6.01 5.40
CA LEU A 498 0.09 -6.59 6.56
C LEU A 498 1.07 -7.10 7.63
N LEU A 499 2.16 -7.75 7.22
CA LEU A 499 3.20 -8.16 8.16
C LEU A 499 3.83 -6.95 8.85
N ALA A 500 4.15 -5.90 8.08
CA ALA A 500 4.71 -4.67 8.63
C ALA A 500 3.76 -4.02 9.66
N TYR A 501 2.47 -3.98 9.35
CA TYR A 501 1.45 -3.40 10.23
C TYR A 501 1.34 -4.17 11.55
N GLN A 502 1.32 -5.50 11.49
CA GLN A 502 1.32 -6.35 12.68
C GLN A 502 2.61 -6.18 13.51
N SER A 503 3.76 -6.06 12.85
CA SER A 503 5.04 -5.84 13.52
C SER A 503 5.10 -4.46 14.18
N THR A 504 4.61 -3.40 13.53
CA THR A 504 4.46 -2.07 14.14
C THR A 504 3.60 -2.14 15.40
N LEU A 505 2.38 -2.69 15.31
CA LEU A 505 1.46 -2.80 16.44
C LEU A 505 2.08 -3.57 17.61
N LYS A 506 2.78 -4.67 17.31
CA LYS A 506 3.51 -5.43 18.31
C LYS A 506 4.63 -4.60 18.95
N GLY A 507 5.39 -3.84 18.16
CA GLY A 507 6.40 -2.90 18.65
C GLY A 507 5.80 -1.83 19.58
N MET A 508 4.71 -1.19 19.17
CA MET A 508 4.01 -0.16 19.95
C MET A 508 3.55 -0.70 21.31
N SER A 509 3.01 -1.92 21.35
CA SER A 509 2.56 -2.56 22.61
C SER A 509 3.67 -2.76 23.66
N LYS A 510 4.94 -2.71 23.23
CA LYS A 510 6.11 -2.90 24.10
C LYS A 510 6.70 -1.59 24.59
N LEU A 511 6.33 -0.44 24.02
CA LEU A 511 6.91 0.85 24.38
C LEU A 511 6.56 1.25 25.82
N GLN A 512 7.56 1.77 26.53
CA GLN A 512 7.41 2.39 27.84
C GLN A 512 8.16 3.71 27.84
N ILE A 513 7.42 4.82 27.94
CA ILE A 513 8.02 6.15 27.97
C ILE A 513 8.95 6.29 29.19
N ASN A 514 10.14 6.84 28.97
CA ASN A 514 11.15 7.06 30.00
C ASN A 514 11.25 8.54 30.36
N ARG A 515 10.25 9.05 31.08
CA ARG A 515 10.14 10.49 31.42
C ARG A 515 11.43 11.08 31.99
N ALA A 516 12.13 10.34 32.85
CA ALA A 516 13.41 10.77 33.42
C ALA A 516 14.49 11.07 32.36
N ALA A 517 14.60 10.25 31.31
CA ALA A 517 15.57 10.50 30.24
C ALA A 517 15.19 11.70 29.37
N LEU A 518 13.89 11.93 29.13
CA LEU A 518 13.43 13.13 28.42
C LEU A 518 13.68 14.40 29.25
N GLU A 519 13.39 14.34 30.56
CA GLU A 519 13.64 15.44 31.50
C GLU A 519 15.13 15.78 31.61
N GLU A 520 16.00 14.77 31.70
CA GLU A 520 17.46 14.96 31.75
C GLU A 520 18.00 15.61 30.46
N ASP A 521 17.53 15.18 29.29
CA ASP A 521 17.97 15.73 28.00
C ASP A 521 17.51 17.20 27.82
N LEU A 522 16.30 17.52 28.30
CA LEU A 522 15.80 18.90 28.34
C LEU A 522 16.59 19.77 29.32
N ASP A 523 16.86 19.31 30.53
CA ASP A 523 17.63 20.07 31.53
C ASP A 523 19.10 20.24 31.14
N GLY A 524 19.63 19.36 30.28
CA GLY A 524 20.94 19.50 29.67
C GLY A 524 21.02 20.55 28.54
N SER A 525 19.89 21.06 28.05
CA SER A 525 19.82 21.79 26.77
C SER A 525 19.21 23.19 26.91
N TRP A 526 19.76 24.04 27.80
CA TRP A 526 19.22 25.38 28.07
C TRP A 526 19.37 26.38 26.90
N GLU A 527 20.26 26.09 25.93
CA GLU A 527 20.46 26.93 24.75
C GLU A 527 19.20 27.07 23.88
N VAL A 528 18.24 26.15 23.98
CA VAL A 528 16.97 26.22 23.22
C VAL A 528 16.11 27.42 23.62
N LEU A 529 16.31 27.98 24.82
CA LEU A 529 15.63 29.20 25.27
C LEU A 529 16.17 30.47 24.59
N ALA A 530 17.24 30.39 23.79
CA ALA A 530 17.71 31.53 23.01
C ALA A 530 16.65 32.03 22.01
N GLU A 531 15.85 31.13 21.42
CA GLU A 531 14.79 31.49 20.47
C GLU A 531 13.67 32.35 21.11
N PRO A 532 13.03 31.97 22.22
CA PRO A 532 11.97 32.78 22.80
C PRO A 532 12.50 34.10 23.37
N ILE A 533 13.73 34.11 23.93
CA ILE A 533 14.34 35.33 24.47
C ILE A 533 14.61 36.34 23.34
N GLN A 534 15.25 35.93 22.24
CA GLN A 534 15.48 36.85 21.11
C GLN A 534 14.17 37.32 20.48
N THR A 535 13.12 36.49 20.50
CA THR A 535 11.79 36.87 20.01
C THR A 535 11.14 37.95 20.86
N VAL A 536 11.24 37.89 22.19
CA VAL A 536 10.73 38.96 23.05
C VAL A 536 11.61 40.22 23.00
N MET A 537 12.94 40.07 22.85
CA MET A 537 13.81 41.21 22.58
C MET A 537 13.37 41.96 21.31
N ARG A 538 13.02 41.24 20.23
CA ARG A 538 12.42 41.83 19.01
C ARG A 538 11.12 42.55 19.32
N ARG A 539 10.22 41.95 20.12
CA ARG A 539 8.94 42.58 20.52
C ARG A 539 9.13 43.94 21.18
N TYR A 540 10.21 44.13 21.96
CA TYR A 540 10.51 45.39 22.64
C TYR A 540 11.53 46.28 21.92
N GLY A 541 11.90 45.95 20.67
CA GLY A 541 12.77 46.80 19.85
C GLY A 541 14.23 46.83 20.29
N VAL A 542 14.70 45.81 21.01
CA VAL A 542 16.12 45.68 21.36
C VAL A 542 16.93 45.45 20.08
N GLU A 543 17.97 46.25 19.87
CA GLU A 543 18.85 46.13 18.70
C GLU A 543 19.62 44.81 18.69
N GLU A 544 19.82 44.24 17.50
CA GLU A 544 20.62 43.04 17.22
C GLU A 544 20.35 41.84 18.17
N PRO A 545 19.07 41.45 18.36
CA PRO A 545 18.71 40.48 19.39
C PRO A 545 19.24 39.08 19.06
N TYR A 546 19.28 38.71 17.79
CA TYR A 546 19.82 37.42 17.35
C TYR A 546 21.33 37.36 17.54
N GLU A 547 22.05 38.43 17.18
CA GLU A 547 23.51 38.53 17.30
C GLU A 547 23.94 38.50 18.76
N LYS A 548 23.22 39.18 19.65
CA LYS A 548 23.43 39.12 21.11
C LYS A 548 23.29 37.70 21.65
N LEU A 549 22.22 36.97 21.27
CA LEU A 549 22.05 35.58 21.69
C LEU A 549 23.07 34.66 21.05
N LYS A 550 23.41 34.85 19.77
CA LYS A 550 24.43 34.06 19.09
C LYS A 550 25.81 34.24 19.72
N ALA A 551 26.18 35.46 20.11
CA ALA A 551 27.42 35.72 20.83
C ALA A 551 27.43 35.07 22.21
N PHE A 552 26.28 35.02 22.89
CA PHE A 552 26.12 34.36 24.18
C PHE A 552 26.21 32.82 24.09
N THR A 553 25.53 32.20 23.13
CA THR A 553 25.42 30.73 23.02
C THR A 553 26.58 30.07 22.27
N ARG A 554 27.24 30.76 21.34
CA ARG A 554 28.25 30.14 20.48
C ARG A 554 29.59 29.94 21.20
N GLY A 555 29.94 28.67 21.44
CA GLY A 555 31.22 28.29 22.07
C GLY A 555 31.22 28.32 23.59
N ASN A 556 30.08 28.63 24.21
CA ASN A 556 29.89 28.60 25.66
C ASN A 556 28.89 27.50 26.02
N THR A 557 29.10 26.82 27.14
CA THR A 557 28.07 25.95 27.72
C THR A 557 26.99 26.84 28.33
N VAL A 558 25.78 26.76 27.78
CA VAL A 558 24.61 27.48 28.29
C VAL A 558 23.93 26.59 29.33
N ASN A 559 23.72 27.11 30.53
CA ASN A 559 23.02 26.41 31.60
C ASN A 559 22.00 27.35 32.24
N ARG A 560 21.26 26.84 33.22
CA ARG A 560 20.25 27.61 33.95
C ARG A 560 20.75 28.96 34.44
N ASP A 561 21.87 28.98 35.14
CA ASP A 561 22.37 30.19 35.80
C ASP A 561 22.88 31.22 34.79
N SER A 562 23.58 30.77 33.75
CA SER A 562 24.06 31.67 32.70
C SER A 562 22.91 32.27 31.90
N MET A 563 21.86 31.49 31.62
CA MET A 563 20.66 31.99 30.94
C MET A 563 19.90 33.02 31.78
N ARG A 564 19.74 32.77 33.09
CA ARG A 564 19.10 33.72 34.01
C ARG A 564 19.87 35.03 34.11
N THR A 565 21.19 34.93 34.28
CA THR A 565 22.08 36.11 34.33
C THR A 565 21.96 36.94 33.05
N PHE A 566 21.89 36.28 31.89
CA PHE A 566 21.68 36.96 30.61
C PHE A 566 20.36 37.74 30.58
N VAL A 567 19.25 37.12 31.00
CA VAL A 567 17.91 37.74 31.04
C VAL A 567 17.85 38.92 32.01
N GLU A 568 18.41 38.78 33.21
CA GLU A 568 18.46 39.85 34.22
C GLU A 568 19.21 41.08 33.68
N GLY A 569 20.29 40.85 32.94
CA GLY A 569 21.11 41.88 32.30
C GLY A 569 20.55 42.48 31.00
N LEU A 570 19.34 42.11 30.55
CA LEU A 570 18.76 42.66 29.32
C LEU A 570 18.33 44.12 29.49
N ASP A 571 18.95 45.04 28.77
CA ASP A 571 18.48 46.41 28.65
C ASP A 571 17.35 46.52 27.61
N GLY A 572 16.40 47.43 27.85
CA GLY A 572 15.29 47.72 26.92
C GLY A 572 14.11 46.73 26.96
N VAL A 573 14.11 45.77 27.89
CA VAL A 573 12.99 44.85 28.14
C VAL A 573 12.31 45.21 29.47
N PRO A 574 10.98 45.39 29.53
CA PRO A 574 10.28 45.66 30.79
C PRO A 574 10.48 44.56 31.84
N GLU A 575 10.58 44.94 33.11
CA GLU A 575 10.81 44.00 34.22
C GLU A 575 9.75 42.90 34.32
N ALA A 576 8.48 43.21 33.99
CA ALA A 576 7.43 42.19 33.92
C ALA A 576 7.74 41.10 32.88
N ALA A 577 8.25 41.48 31.71
CA ALA A 577 8.62 40.53 30.66
C ALA A 577 9.88 39.73 31.03
N LYS A 578 10.85 40.35 31.72
CA LYS A 578 11.99 39.60 32.28
C LYS A 578 11.54 38.60 33.34
N ALA A 579 10.63 38.99 34.22
CA ALA A 579 10.07 38.10 35.22
C ALA A 579 9.40 36.87 34.57
N ASP A 580 8.63 37.08 33.50
CA ASP A 580 8.04 35.99 32.71
C ASP A 580 9.13 35.09 32.09
N MET A 581 10.15 35.65 31.44
CA MET A 581 11.27 34.88 30.88
C MET A 581 11.99 34.02 31.93
N LEU A 582 12.17 34.55 33.15
CA LEU A 582 12.84 33.84 34.24
C LEU A 582 12.03 32.64 34.78
N THR A 583 10.77 32.48 34.36
CA THR A 583 9.96 31.28 34.62
C THR A 583 10.14 30.18 33.57
N TRP A 584 10.74 30.49 32.42
CA TRP A 584 10.90 29.52 31.34
C TRP A 584 11.99 28.49 31.65
N THR A 585 11.71 27.26 31.25
CA THR A 585 12.61 26.13 31.23
C THR A 585 12.47 25.44 29.87
N PRO A 586 13.46 24.66 29.42
CA PRO A 586 13.28 23.84 28.21
C PRO A 586 12.00 22.98 28.28
N ALA A 587 11.70 22.40 29.45
CA ALA A 587 10.51 21.56 29.62
C ALA A 587 9.16 22.28 29.52
N ASN A 588 9.08 23.59 29.82
CA ASN A 588 7.83 24.35 29.70
C ASN A 588 7.74 25.23 28.45
N TYR A 589 8.82 25.33 27.66
CA TYR A 589 8.84 25.99 26.36
C TYR A 589 8.38 25.06 25.23
N ILE A 590 7.14 24.56 25.34
CA ILE A 590 6.53 23.58 24.42
C ILE A 590 5.43 24.16 23.54
N GLY A 591 5.24 25.49 23.55
CA GLY A 591 4.18 26.16 22.81
C GLY A 591 2.79 25.57 23.14
N ASN A 592 2.04 25.20 22.11
CA ASN A 592 0.73 24.53 22.23
C ASN A 592 0.78 23.04 21.87
N ALA A 593 1.94 22.39 21.95
CA ALA A 593 2.11 20.99 21.55
C ALA A 593 1.13 20.04 22.28
N ALA A 594 0.95 20.22 23.58
CA ALA A 594 0.01 19.42 24.37
C ALA A 594 -1.45 19.59 23.93
N GLU A 595 -1.86 20.82 23.61
CA GLU A 595 -3.20 21.09 23.09
C GLU A 595 -3.40 20.45 21.70
N GLN A 596 -2.42 20.57 20.81
CA GLN A 596 -2.47 19.96 19.47
C GLN A 596 -2.62 18.44 19.56
N ALA A 597 -1.89 17.77 20.47
CA ALA A 597 -2.02 16.33 20.69
C ALA A 597 -3.39 15.96 21.30
N ALA A 598 -3.85 16.70 22.31
CA ALA A 598 -5.12 16.45 22.99
C ALA A 598 -6.35 16.68 22.08
N THR A 599 -6.22 17.53 21.07
CA THR A 599 -7.33 17.89 20.16
C THR A 599 -7.29 17.16 18.81
N LEU A 600 -6.42 16.16 18.65
CA LEU A 600 -6.26 15.38 17.41
C LEU A 600 -7.58 14.87 16.83
N ASP A 601 -8.49 14.36 17.66
CA ASP A 601 -9.80 13.82 17.23
C ASP A 601 -10.67 14.82 16.48
N LYS A 602 -10.44 16.13 16.65
CA LYS A 602 -11.20 17.16 15.92
C LYS A 602 -10.79 17.24 14.45
N TYR A 603 -9.65 16.64 14.09
CA TYR A 603 -9.02 16.76 12.78
C TYR A 603 -8.89 15.43 12.03
N MET A 604 -8.98 14.29 12.73
CA MET A 604 -9.16 12.97 12.12
C MET A 604 -10.62 12.78 11.73
#